data_AF-Q6EEH6-F1
#
_entry.id   AF-Q6EEH6-F1
#
_cell.length_a   1.000
_cell.length_b   1.000
_cell.length_c   1.000
_cell.angle_alpha   90.00
_cell.angle_beta   90.00
_cell.angle_gamma   90.00
#
_symmetry.space_group_name_H-M   'P 1'
#
loop_
_entity.id
_entity.type
_entity.pdbx_description
1 polymer ?
#
loop_
_entity_poly.entity_id
_entity_poly.type
_entity_poly.pdbx_seq_one_letter_code
_entity_poly.pdbx_strand_id
1 'polypeptide(L)'
;EGPPSDFYYINEYKPAPGISLVNEATFGCSCTDCFHEKCCPAEAGVLLAYNKNQQIKIPPGTPIYECNSRCQCGPDCPNRIVQKGTQYSLCIFRTSNGCGWGVKTLVKIKRMSFVMEYVGE
;
A
#
# COMPACT_ATOMS: atom_id res chain seq x y z
N GLU A 1 23.03 1.24 21.81
CA GLU A 1 22.02 2.31 21.62
C GLU A 1 20.67 1.73 21.96
N GLY A 2 19.91 2.40 22.82
CA GLY A 2 18.56 1.95 23.20
C GLY A 2 17.53 2.24 22.10
N PRO A 3 16.26 1.85 22.30
CA PRO A 3 15.16 2.28 21.45
C PRO A 3 15.13 3.81 21.31
N PRO A 4 14.64 4.35 20.18
CA PRO A 4 14.46 5.79 20.03
C PRO A 4 13.52 6.32 21.12
N SER A 5 13.95 7.36 21.83
CA SER A 5 13.08 8.14 22.71
C SER A 5 12.16 9.00 21.86
N ASP A 6 10.90 9.15 22.26
CA ASP A 6 9.91 10.03 21.60
C ASP A 6 9.48 9.59 20.19
N PHE A 7 9.39 8.28 19.96
CA PHE A 7 8.79 7.71 18.75
C PHE A 7 7.50 6.96 19.08
N TYR A 8 6.41 7.34 18.43
CA TYR A 8 5.10 6.71 18.57
C TYR A 8 4.73 6.00 17.27
N TYR A 9 4.64 4.68 17.33
CA TYR A 9 4.30 3.88 16.15
C TYR A 9 2.82 4.05 15.78
N ILE A 10 2.56 4.35 14.52
CA ILE A 10 1.22 4.48 13.93
C ILE A 10 1.15 3.61 12.66
N ASN A 11 -0.04 3.09 12.35
CA ASN A 11 -0.27 2.25 11.17
C ASN A 11 -0.84 3.03 9.98
N GLU A 12 -1.47 4.17 10.24
CA GLU A 12 -2.20 4.99 9.28
C GLU A 12 -1.77 6.45 9.44
N TYR A 13 -2.05 7.29 8.44
CA TYR A 13 -1.79 8.73 8.54
C TYR A 13 -2.51 9.37 9.74
N LYS A 14 -1.83 10.31 10.42
CA LYS A 14 -2.37 11.07 11.54
C LYS A 14 -2.58 12.53 11.13
N PRO A 15 -3.77 12.90 10.62
CA PRO A 15 -3.98 14.26 10.11
C PRO A 15 -3.90 15.32 11.21
N ALA A 16 -3.32 16.47 10.88
CA ALA A 16 -3.33 17.65 11.75
C ALA A 16 -4.74 18.23 11.92
N PRO A 17 -5.01 18.99 13.01
CA PRO A 17 -6.31 19.63 13.22
C PRO A 17 -6.74 20.48 12.00
N GLY A 18 -7.97 20.24 11.53
CA GLY A 18 -8.53 20.92 10.36
C GLY A 18 -8.28 20.20 9.02
N ILE A 19 -7.47 19.14 8.99
CA ILE A 19 -7.28 18.29 7.79
C ILE A 19 -8.21 17.08 7.88
N SER A 20 -9.05 16.89 6.87
CA SER A 20 -9.86 15.68 6.72
C SER A 20 -9.24 14.78 5.67
N LEU A 21 -8.79 13.59 6.08
CA LEU A 21 -8.46 12.52 5.15
C LEU A 21 -9.78 12.00 4.58
N VAL A 22 -10.06 12.33 3.32
CA VAL A 22 -11.25 11.82 2.64
C VAL A 22 -11.01 10.35 2.31
N ASN A 23 -11.29 9.47 3.26
CA ASN A 23 -11.17 8.02 3.08
C ASN A 23 -12.45 7.39 2.50
N GLU A 24 -13.47 8.22 2.25
CA GLU A 24 -14.70 7.80 1.59
C GLU A 24 -14.59 7.98 0.08
N ALA A 25 -14.21 6.90 -0.61
CA ALA A 25 -14.33 6.85 -2.06
C ALA A 25 -15.77 7.16 -2.48
N THR A 26 -15.97 8.06 -3.45
CA THR A 26 -17.31 8.48 -3.85
C THR A 26 -18.03 7.40 -4.68
N PHE A 27 -17.29 6.57 -5.39
CA PHE A 27 -17.81 5.50 -6.23
C PHE A 27 -16.93 4.25 -6.14
N GLY A 28 -17.50 3.11 -6.50
CA GLY A 28 -16.78 1.84 -6.61
C GLY A 28 -17.23 1.06 -7.84
N CYS A 29 -16.46 0.04 -8.23
CA CYS A 29 -16.82 -0.79 -9.36
C CYS A 29 -17.91 -1.82 -9.01
N SER A 30 -18.60 -2.31 -10.03
CA SER A 30 -19.55 -3.43 -9.93
C SER A 30 -19.02 -4.71 -10.61
N CYS A 31 -17.69 -4.82 -10.78
CA CYS A 31 -17.07 -5.93 -11.47
C CYS A 31 -17.27 -7.25 -10.73
N THR A 32 -17.50 -8.31 -11.49
CA THR A 32 -17.40 -9.70 -11.00
C THR A 32 -15.96 -10.20 -11.05
N ASP A 33 -15.17 -9.72 -12.02
CA ASP A 33 -13.75 -9.98 -12.18
C ASP A 33 -12.99 -8.67 -12.44
N CYS A 34 -12.44 -8.10 -11.37
CA CYS A 34 -11.66 -6.85 -11.43
C CYS A 34 -10.35 -6.96 -12.21
N PHE A 35 -9.90 -8.16 -12.59
CA PHE A 35 -8.66 -8.32 -13.37
C PHE A 35 -8.90 -8.17 -14.88
N HIS A 36 -10.09 -8.54 -15.35
CA HIS A 36 -10.40 -8.58 -16.79
C HIS A 36 -11.48 -7.56 -17.20
N GLU A 37 -12.24 -7.00 -16.27
CA GLU A 37 -13.25 -5.97 -16.54
C GLU A 37 -12.71 -4.53 -16.45
N LYS A 38 -13.49 -3.56 -16.95
CA LYS A 38 -13.22 -2.12 -16.73
C LYS A 38 -13.48 -1.79 -15.25
N CYS A 39 -12.41 -1.70 -14.48
CA CYS A 39 -12.44 -1.50 -13.02
C CYS A 39 -12.06 -0.06 -12.63
N CYS A 40 -11.93 0.22 -11.32
CA CYS A 40 -11.60 1.54 -10.76
C CYS A 40 -10.41 2.25 -11.42
N PRO A 41 -9.29 1.58 -11.77
CA PRO A 41 -8.20 2.21 -12.51
C PRO A 41 -8.65 2.79 -13.86
N ALA A 42 -9.49 2.05 -14.59
CA ALA A 42 -9.97 2.48 -15.90
C ALA A 42 -10.90 3.71 -15.79
N GLU A 43 -11.71 3.78 -14.73
CA GLU A 43 -12.52 4.97 -14.43
C GLU A 43 -11.65 6.20 -14.15
N ALA A 44 -10.52 6.01 -13.47
CA ALA A 44 -9.51 7.03 -13.23
C ALA A 44 -8.59 7.29 -14.45
N GLY A 45 -8.84 6.67 -15.60
CA GLY A 45 -8.05 6.86 -16.82
C GLY A 45 -6.66 6.20 -16.80
N VAL A 46 -6.42 5.26 -15.89
CA VAL A 46 -5.12 4.56 -15.74
C VAL A 46 -5.25 3.04 -15.84
N LEU A 47 -4.12 2.36 -16.01
CA LEU A 47 -4.08 0.91 -16.11
C LEU A 47 -4.12 0.25 -14.73
N LEU A 48 -4.68 -0.97 -14.66
CA LEU A 48 -4.57 -1.83 -13.47
C LEU A 48 -3.10 -1.99 -13.07
N ALA A 49 -2.77 -1.64 -11.83
CA ALA A 49 -1.41 -1.57 -11.35
C ALA A 49 -0.74 -2.94 -11.19
N TYR A 50 -1.53 -3.97 -10.88
CA TYR A 50 -1.02 -5.28 -10.43
C TYR A 50 -1.21 -6.37 -11.47
N ASN A 51 -0.27 -7.33 -11.50
CA ASN A 51 -0.43 -8.60 -12.21
C ASN A 51 -1.05 -9.68 -11.30
N LYS A 52 -1.30 -10.88 -11.83
CA LYS A 52 -1.85 -12.03 -11.07
C LYS A 52 -0.98 -12.49 -9.91
N ASN A 53 0.29 -12.09 -9.87
CA ASN A 53 1.24 -12.40 -8.80
C ASN A 53 1.38 -11.26 -7.78
N GLN A 54 0.46 -10.29 -7.78
CA GLN A 54 0.45 -9.14 -6.87
C GLN A 54 1.66 -8.22 -7.03
N GLN A 55 2.25 -8.19 -8.23
CA GLN A 55 3.40 -7.35 -8.55
C GLN A 55 2.98 -6.14 -9.37
N ILE A 56 3.57 -4.99 -9.09
CA ILE A 56 3.34 -3.78 -9.87
C ILE A 56 3.89 -3.92 -11.30
N LYS A 57 3.09 -3.50 -12.28
CA LYS A 57 3.42 -3.54 -13.72
C LYS A 57 3.32 -2.18 -14.43
N ILE A 58 3.00 -1.12 -13.69
CA ILE A 58 2.96 0.26 -14.18
C ILE A 58 4.28 0.98 -13.82
N PRO A 59 4.72 1.98 -14.61
CA PRO A 59 5.97 2.69 -14.34
C PRO A 59 5.85 3.68 -13.17
N PRO A 60 6.98 4.07 -12.55
CA PRO A 60 7.00 5.15 -11.56
C PRO A 60 6.34 6.43 -12.10
N GLY A 61 5.66 7.16 -11.22
CA GLY A 61 4.87 8.34 -11.59
C GLY A 61 3.44 8.03 -12.06
N THR A 62 3.07 6.75 -12.20
CA THR A 62 1.67 6.36 -12.46
C THR A 62 0.95 6.12 -11.14
N PRO A 63 -0.20 6.76 -10.89
CA PRO A 63 -0.97 6.54 -9.67
C PRO A 63 -1.65 5.16 -9.66
N ILE A 64 -1.89 4.66 -8.45
CA ILE A 64 -2.60 3.40 -8.21
C ILE A 64 -3.99 3.73 -7.66
N TYR A 65 -5.03 3.22 -8.31
CA TYR A 65 -6.41 3.30 -7.82
C TYR A 65 -6.91 1.90 -7.47
N GLU A 66 -6.74 1.51 -6.20
CA GLU A 66 -7.26 0.25 -5.70
C GLU A 66 -8.80 0.25 -5.61
N CYS A 67 -9.39 -0.95 -5.60
CA CYS A 67 -10.78 -1.09 -5.22
C CYS A 67 -10.96 -0.68 -3.75
N ASN A 68 -12.11 -0.11 -3.44
CA ASN A 68 -12.40 0.53 -2.15
C ASN A 68 -13.68 -0.04 -1.51
N SER A 69 -14.11 0.50 -0.39
CA SER A 69 -15.29 0.05 0.36
C SER A 69 -16.62 0.16 -0.40
N ARG A 70 -16.71 0.96 -1.46
CA ARG A 70 -17.89 1.07 -2.33
C ARG A 70 -17.89 0.09 -3.51
N CYS A 71 -16.82 -0.68 -3.69
CA CYS A 71 -16.75 -1.68 -4.75
C CYS A 71 -17.46 -2.98 -4.34
N GLN A 72 -18.12 -3.64 -5.28
CA GLN A 72 -18.80 -4.93 -5.04
C GLN A 72 -17.83 -6.10 -4.83
N CYS A 73 -16.57 -5.96 -5.27
CA CYS A 73 -15.57 -7.01 -5.12
C CYS A 73 -15.07 -7.15 -3.68
N GLY A 74 -14.89 -8.40 -3.25
CA GLY A 74 -14.41 -8.75 -1.90
C GLY A 74 -12.93 -8.46 -1.64
N PRO A 75 -12.43 -8.87 -0.45
CA PRO A 75 -11.04 -8.61 -0.01
C PRO A 75 -9.99 -9.32 -0.87
N ASP A 76 -10.33 -10.44 -1.49
CA ASP A 76 -9.41 -11.20 -2.36
C ASP A 76 -9.29 -10.62 -3.78
N CYS A 77 -9.94 -9.48 -4.04
CA CYS A 77 -9.81 -8.76 -5.30
C CYS A 77 -8.33 -8.51 -5.64
N PRO A 78 -7.89 -8.77 -6.88
CA PRO A 78 -6.50 -8.56 -7.30
C PRO A 78 -6.11 -7.07 -7.39
N ASN A 79 -7.09 -6.16 -7.29
CA ASN A 79 -6.88 -4.72 -7.19
C ASN A 79 -6.98 -4.20 -5.73
N ARG A 80 -6.65 -5.05 -4.75
CA ARG A 80 -6.53 -4.71 -3.31
C ARG A 80 -5.24 -5.32 -2.76
N ILE A 81 -4.14 -4.58 -2.82
CA ILE A 81 -2.79 -5.01 -2.43
C ILE A 81 -2.25 -4.16 -1.29
N VAL A 82 -2.17 -2.84 -1.45
CA VAL A 82 -1.64 -1.90 -0.44
C VAL A 82 -2.51 -1.96 0.82
N GLN A 83 -3.84 -1.90 0.65
CA GLN A 83 -4.80 -1.93 1.76
C GLN A 83 -4.82 -3.26 2.56
N LYS A 84 -4.08 -4.29 2.13
CA LYS A 84 -3.90 -5.53 2.91
C LYS A 84 -2.80 -5.40 3.97
N GLY A 85 -2.00 -4.33 3.92
CA GLY A 85 -0.89 -4.10 4.82
C GLY A 85 0.34 -4.94 4.49
N THR A 86 1.37 -4.79 5.32
CA THR A 86 2.66 -5.46 5.14
C THR A 86 2.54 -6.97 5.38
N GLN A 87 2.91 -7.77 4.38
CA GLN A 87 2.86 -9.24 4.44
C GLN A 87 4.18 -9.90 4.88
N TYR A 88 5.20 -9.12 5.24
CA TYR A 88 6.55 -9.62 5.51
C TYR A 88 6.95 -9.37 6.95
N SER A 89 7.65 -10.33 7.56
CA SER A 89 8.36 -10.10 8.82
C SER A 89 9.57 -9.21 8.57
N LEU A 90 9.55 -8.03 9.17
CA LEU A 90 10.62 -7.03 9.07
C LEU A 90 11.33 -6.86 10.41
N CYS A 91 12.57 -6.40 10.35
CA CYS A 91 13.42 -6.18 11.52
C CYS A 91 14.06 -4.80 11.44
N ILE A 92 13.86 -4.02 12.50
CA ILE A 92 14.63 -2.80 12.76
C ILE A 92 15.99 -3.23 13.32
N PHE A 93 17.09 -2.79 12.70
CA PHE A 93 18.44 -3.19 13.07
C PHE A 93 19.39 -2.00 13.04
N ARG A 94 20.51 -2.10 13.78
CA ARG A 94 21.55 -1.07 13.73
C ARG A 94 22.49 -1.33 12.55
N THR A 95 22.68 -0.32 11.71
CA THR A 95 23.62 -0.38 10.58
C THR A 95 25.07 -0.28 11.04
N SER A 96 26.00 -0.87 10.30
CA SER A 96 27.44 -0.88 10.62
C SER A 96 28.22 0.28 9.98
N ASN A 97 27.60 1.05 9.09
CA ASN A 97 28.24 2.09 8.28
C ASN A 97 27.92 3.53 8.75
N GLY A 98 27.34 3.68 9.94
CA GLY A 98 27.01 4.99 10.50
C GLY A 98 25.67 5.58 10.06
N CYS A 99 24.85 4.87 9.27
CA CYS A 99 23.50 5.33 8.87
C CYS A 99 22.43 5.21 9.97
N GLY A 100 22.81 4.84 11.19
CA GLY A 100 21.86 4.73 12.30
C GLY A 100 21.06 3.42 12.27
N TRP A 101 19.76 3.52 12.57
CA TRP A 101 18.81 2.42 12.46
C TRP A 101 18.38 2.21 11.00
N GLY A 102 18.21 0.95 10.59
CA GLY A 102 17.70 0.57 9.29
C GLY A 102 16.65 -0.54 9.41
N VAL A 103 16.00 -0.86 8.28
CA VAL A 103 15.01 -1.93 8.19
C VAL A 103 15.52 -3.00 7.22
N LYS A 104 15.42 -4.26 7.63
CA LYS A 104 15.68 -5.43 6.76
C LYS A 104 14.50 -6.39 6.79
N THR A 105 14.32 -7.14 5.71
CA THR A 105 13.37 -8.25 5.68
C THR A 105 14.00 -9.53 6.27
N LEU A 106 13.18 -10.35 6.93
CA LEU A 106 13.56 -11.68 7.40
C LEU A 106 13.20 -12.79 6.39
N VAL A 107 12.48 -12.43 5.33
CA VAL A 107 12.03 -13.35 4.27
C VAL A 107 12.35 -12.78 2.89
N LYS A 108 12.42 -13.65 1.87
CA LYS A 108 12.65 -13.21 0.48
C LYS A 108 11.45 -12.41 -0.02
N ILE A 109 11.71 -11.22 -0.56
CA ILE A 109 10.70 -10.38 -1.21
C ILE A 109 10.88 -10.51 -2.73
N LYS A 110 9.77 -10.77 -3.45
CA LYS A 110 9.80 -10.82 -4.91
C LYS A 110 9.91 -9.40 -5.47
N ARG A 111 10.57 -9.25 -6.63
CA ARG A 111 10.60 -7.95 -7.33
C ARG A 111 9.20 -7.38 -7.52
N MET A 112 9.10 -6.05 -7.51
CA MET A 112 7.85 -5.33 -7.77
C MET A 112 6.71 -5.64 -6.78
N SER A 113 7.00 -6.13 -5.57
CA SER A 113 5.98 -6.39 -4.54
C SER A 113 5.80 -5.18 -3.62
N PHE A 114 4.59 -4.98 -3.13
CA PHE A 114 4.33 -4.04 -2.04
C PHE A 114 5.07 -4.48 -0.77
N VAL A 115 5.67 -3.53 -0.03
CA VAL A 115 6.43 -3.80 1.20
C VAL A 115 5.76 -3.18 2.41
N MET A 116 5.63 -1.85 2.43
CA MET A 116 4.99 -1.08 3.48
C MET A 116 4.59 0.30 2.96
N GLU A 117 3.74 0.99 3.72
CA GLU A 117 3.42 2.40 3.51
C GLU A 117 4.37 3.30 4.30
N TYR A 118 4.56 4.52 3.79
CA TYR A 118 5.22 5.58 4.53
C TYR A 118 4.14 6.41 5.22
N VAL A 119 4.06 6.34 6.56
CA VAL A 119 3.01 6.99 7.36
C VAL A 119 3.60 7.98 8.36
N GLY A 120 2.82 9.01 8.70
CA GLY A 120 3.24 10.14 9.53
C GLY A 120 2.09 11.12 9.80
N GLU A 121 2.46 12.30 10.31
CA GLU A 121 1.56 13.47 10.48
C GLU A 121 1.50 14.34 9.22
#